data_AF-A0A7S3J487-F1
#
_entry.id   AF-A0A7S3J487-F1
#
_cell.length_a   1.000
_cell.length_b   1.000
_cell.length_c   1.000
_cell.angle_alpha   90.00
_cell.angle_beta   90.00
_cell.angle_gamma   90.00
#
_symmetry.space_group_name_H-M   'P 1'
#
loop_
_entity.id
_entity.type
_entity.pdbx_description
1 polymer ?
#
loop_
_entity_poly.entity_id
_entity_poly.type
_entity_poly.pdbx_seq_one_letter_code
_entity_poly.pdbx_strand_id
1 'polypeptide(L)'
;MAGMAVVGELFGSGRMFLPQVICSARVMKKSVAYLEPFMEIEKQKRIDSGSTAEESKQATVLMATVKGDVHDIGKNIVGIVLACNNYRIIDMGVKVSVTDIINKAKEEQVDVIGLSGLITPSLDEMVFNAKEFTKQ
;
A
#
# COMPACT_ATOMS: atom_id res chain seq x y z
N MET A 1 6.32 -2.91 16.19
CA MET A 1 6.59 -3.57 14.89
C MET A 1 7.58 -4.75 14.95
N ALA A 2 8.25 -5.03 16.07
CA ALA A 2 9.23 -6.13 16.17
C ALA A 2 8.71 -7.51 15.68
N GLY A 3 7.44 -7.85 15.96
CA GLY A 3 6.85 -9.11 15.48
C GLY A 3 6.82 -9.25 13.96
N MET A 4 6.56 -8.16 13.23
CA MET A 4 6.55 -8.19 11.77
C MET A 4 7.95 -8.27 11.17
N ALA A 5 8.98 -7.75 11.85
CA ALA A 5 10.36 -7.91 11.45
C ALA A 5 10.78 -9.40 11.48
N VAL A 6 10.39 -10.13 12.53
CA VAL A 6 10.62 -11.58 12.63
C VAL A 6 9.89 -12.34 11.52
N VAL A 7 8.63 -11.98 11.23
CA VAL A 7 7.87 -12.56 10.12
C VAL A 7 8.59 -12.34 8.79
N GLY A 8 9.14 -11.13 8.56
CA GLY A 8 9.92 -10.81 7.37
C GLY A 8 11.19 -11.66 7.24
N GLU A 9 11.94 -11.84 8.33
CA GLU A 9 13.14 -12.69 8.35
C GLU A 9 12.81 -14.17 8.07
N LEU A 10 11.75 -14.69 8.68
CA LEU A 10 11.32 -16.08 8.49
C LEU A 10 10.83 -16.32 7.05
N PHE A 11 10.14 -15.35 6.45
CA PHE A 11 9.74 -15.41 5.05
C PHE A 11 10.95 -15.36 4.11
N GLY A 12 11.89 -14.42 4.34
CA GLY A 12 13.10 -14.29 3.52
C GLY A 12 14.05 -15.49 3.61
N SER A 13 14.08 -16.17 4.76
CA SER A 13 14.85 -17.42 4.96
C SER A 13 14.13 -18.69 4.51
N GLY A 14 12.92 -18.59 3.94
CA GLY A 14 12.13 -19.74 3.49
C GLY A 14 11.57 -20.61 4.62
N ARG A 15 11.61 -20.13 5.87
CA ARG A 15 11.05 -20.82 7.06
C ARG A 15 9.58 -20.50 7.29
N MET A 16 9.03 -19.51 6.59
CA MET A 16 7.62 -19.15 6.61
C MET A 16 7.12 -18.93 5.18
N PHE A 17 5.90 -19.35 4.90
CA PHE A 17 5.27 -19.24 3.58
C PHE A 17 4.20 -18.15 3.55
N LEU A 18 3.82 -17.72 2.34
CA LEU A 18 2.87 -16.65 2.12
C LEU A 18 1.54 -16.80 2.92
N PRO A 19 0.92 -17.99 3.05
CA PRO A 19 -0.30 -18.13 3.88
C PRO A 19 -0.09 -17.74 5.35
N GLN A 20 1.08 -18.04 5.91
CA GLN A 20 1.42 -17.72 7.31
C GLN A 20 1.71 -16.22 7.48
N VAL A 21 2.35 -15.59 6.48
CA VAL A 21 2.56 -14.13 6.45
C VAL A 21 1.22 -13.41 6.43
N ILE A 22 0.27 -13.85 5.61
CA ILE A 22 -1.08 -13.27 5.54
C ILE A 22 -1.83 -13.44 6.88
N CYS A 23 -1.71 -14.60 7.52
CA CYS A 23 -2.28 -14.81 8.86
C CYS A 23 -1.70 -13.85 9.90
N SER A 24 -0.39 -13.63 9.88
CA SER A 24 0.29 -12.69 10.78
C SER A 24 -0.11 -11.24 10.52
N ALA A 25 -0.19 -10.85 9.24
CA ALA A 25 -0.70 -9.55 8.80
C ALA A 25 -2.10 -9.26 9.32
N ARG A 26 -2.99 -10.27 9.30
CA ARG A 26 -4.36 -10.15 9.80
C ARG A 26 -4.41 -9.89 11.31
N VAL A 27 -3.51 -10.50 12.09
CA VAL A 27 -3.41 -10.24 13.53
C VAL A 27 -2.91 -8.81 13.76
N MET A 28 -1.86 -8.39 13.06
CA MET A 28 -1.34 -7.02 13.13
C MET A 28 -2.44 -5.99 12.82
N LYS A 29 -3.18 -6.16 11.72
CA LYS A 29 -4.25 -5.24 11.31
C LYS A 29 -5.33 -5.13 12.39
N LYS A 30 -5.74 -6.24 13.00
CA LYS A 30 -6.71 -6.24 14.11
C LYS A 30 -6.17 -5.52 15.35
N SER A 31 -4.90 -5.71 15.68
CA SER A 31 -4.27 -5.02 16.82
C SER A 31 -4.18 -3.51 16.59
N VAL A 32 -3.80 -3.07 15.39
CA VAL A 32 -3.74 -1.64 15.04
C VAL A 32 -5.14 -1.03 15.08
N ALA A 33 -6.13 -1.67 14.46
CA ALA A 33 -7.52 -1.18 14.47
C ALA A 33 -8.10 -1.04 15.90
N TYR A 34 -7.67 -1.89 16.83
CA TYR A 34 -8.04 -1.77 18.23
C TYR A 34 -7.38 -0.55 18.92
N LEU A 35 -6.14 -0.25 18.58
CA LEU A 35 -5.34 0.83 19.18
C LEU A 35 -5.62 2.21 18.56
N GLU A 36 -6.08 2.26 17.31
CA GLU A 36 -6.38 3.46 16.55
C GLU A 36 -7.17 4.53 17.33
N PRO A 37 -8.32 4.23 17.99
CA PRO A 37 -9.05 5.24 18.76
C PRO A 37 -8.25 5.78 19.96
N PHE A 38 -7.38 4.97 20.57
CA PHE A 38 -6.55 5.41 21.69
C PHE A 38 -5.40 6.30 21.22
N MET A 39 -4.83 5.99 20.05
CA MET A 39 -3.81 6.83 19.42
C MET A 39 -4.36 8.21 19.06
N GLU A 40 -5.60 8.29 18.55
CA GLU A 40 -6.27 9.56 18.27
C GLU A 40 -6.49 10.40 19.53
N ILE A 41 -6.96 9.78 20.62
CA ILE A 41 -7.15 10.46 21.92
C ILE A 41 -5.80 10.96 22.46
N GLU A 42 -4.75 10.15 22.36
CA GLU A 42 -3.41 10.54 22.80
C GLU A 42 -2.84 11.68 21.95
N LYS A 43 -3.07 11.63 20.62
CA LYS A 43 -2.69 12.71 19.69
C LYS A 43 -3.41 14.01 20.05
N GLN A 44 -4.71 13.98 20.32
CA GLN A 44 -5.46 15.16 20.72
C GLN A 44 -4.91 15.77 22.02
N LYS A 45 -4.62 14.94 23.03
CA LYS A 45 -4.02 15.41 24.30
C LYS A 45 -2.64 16.04 24.13
N ARG A 46 -1.83 15.55 23.18
CA ARG A 46 -0.51 16.12 22.86
C ARG A 46 -0.60 17.44 22.09
N ILE A 47 -1.61 17.57 21.23
CA ILE A 47 -1.93 18.85 20.55
C ILE A 47 -2.37 19.88 21.60
N ASP A 48 -3.26 19.49 22.51
CA ASP A 48 -3.77 20.36 23.57
C ASP A 48 -2.67 20.81 24.56
N SER A 49 -1.60 20.02 24.71
CA SER A 49 -0.43 20.36 25.52
C SER A 49 0.63 21.19 24.80
N GLY A 50 0.36 21.66 23.57
CA GLY A 50 1.25 22.52 22.78
C GLY A 50 2.44 21.79 22.15
N SER A 51 2.43 20.45 22.15
CA SER A 51 3.49 19.65 21.52
C SER A 51 3.17 19.45 20.04
N THR A 52 3.94 20.08 19.15
CA THR A 52 3.91 19.78 17.71
C THR A 52 4.51 18.41 17.47
N ALA A 53 3.69 17.37 17.48
CA ALA A 53 4.12 16.04 17.10
C ALA A 53 4.48 16.05 15.59
N GLU A 54 5.76 15.85 15.27
CA GLU A 54 6.15 15.46 13.91
C GLU A 54 5.60 14.05 13.67
N GLU A 55 4.47 13.97 12.96
CA GLU A 55 4.03 12.70 12.40
C GLU A 55 5.07 12.25 11.37
N SER A 56 5.69 11.09 11.62
CA SER A 56 6.45 10.42 10.58
C SER A 56 5.49 10.11 9.43
N LYS A 57 5.52 10.93 8.39
CA LYS A 57 4.59 10.85 7.26
C LYS A 57 4.63 9.43 6.69
N GLN A 58 3.51 8.73 6.79
CA GLN A 58 3.41 7.37 6.27
C GLN A 58 3.47 7.42 4.74
N ALA A 59 4.49 6.80 4.15
CA ALA A 59 4.63 6.76 2.69
C ALA A 59 3.39 6.08 2.09
N THR A 60 2.78 6.74 1.11
CA THR A 60 1.55 6.31 0.44
C THR A 60 1.87 5.71 -0.92
N VAL A 61 1.43 4.47 -1.15
CA VAL A 61 1.58 3.74 -2.40
C VAL A 61 0.20 3.53 -3.02
N LEU A 62 0.03 4.02 -4.24
CA LEU A 62 -1.15 3.76 -5.06
C LEU A 62 -0.92 2.53 -5.93
N MET A 63 -1.83 1.57 -5.93
CA MET A 63 -1.73 0.35 -6.71
C MET A 63 -2.93 0.20 -7.64
N ALA A 64 -2.68 -0.11 -8.91
CA ALA A 64 -3.72 -0.30 -9.91
C ALA A 64 -3.35 -1.41 -10.89
N THR A 65 -4.31 -2.27 -11.23
CA THR A 65 -4.16 -3.15 -12.40
C THR A 65 -4.58 -2.37 -13.64
N VAL A 66 -3.69 -2.35 -14.63
CA VAL A 66 -3.82 -1.50 -15.83
C VAL A 66 -5.08 -1.80 -16.64
N LYS A 67 -5.47 -0.84 -17.47
CA LYS A 67 -6.65 -0.94 -18.34
C LYS A 67 -6.64 -2.24 -19.15
N GLY A 68 -7.80 -2.89 -19.21
CA GLY A 68 -7.97 -4.14 -19.95
C GLY A 68 -7.51 -5.40 -19.22
N ASP A 69 -6.81 -5.27 -18.08
CA ASP A 69 -6.36 -6.40 -17.28
C ASP A 69 -7.22 -6.58 -16.01
N VAL A 70 -7.54 -7.83 -15.67
CA VAL A 70 -8.36 -8.23 -14.50
C VAL A 70 -7.56 -8.92 -13.42
N HIS A 71 -6.29 -9.25 -13.68
CA HIS A 71 -5.50 -10.07 -12.77
C HIS A 71 -5.00 -9.22 -11.61
N ASP A 72 -5.42 -9.56 -10.39
CA ASP A 72 -5.18 -8.76 -9.20
C ASP A 72 -4.56 -9.53 -8.03
N ILE A 73 -4.45 -10.86 -8.11
CA ILE A 73 -3.91 -11.68 -7.02
C ILE A 73 -2.50 -11.21 -6.62
N GLY A 74 -1.62 -11.00 -7.60
CA GLY A 74 -0.26 -10.49 -7.36
C GLY A 74 -0.26 -9.09 -6.74
N LYS A 75 -1.07 -8.18 -7.29
CA LYS A 75 -1.28 -6.81 -6.77
C LYS A 75 -1.70 -6.85 -5.29
N ASN A 76 -2.68 -7.67 -4.95
CA ASN A 76 -3.22 -7.77 -3.60
C ASN A 76 -2.19 -8.32 -2.62
N ILE A 77 -1.39 -9.31 -3.03
CA ILE A 77 -0.29 -9.84 -2.22
C ILE A 77 0.74 -8.75 -1.93
N VAL A 78 1.18 -8.02 -2.96
CA VAL A 78 2.14 -6.91 -2.79
C VAL A 78 1.57 -5.82 -1.88
N GLY A 79 0.30 -5.45 -2.07
CA GLY A 79 -0.38 -4.49 -1.20
C GLY A 79 -0.42 -4.92 0.26
N ILE A 80 -0.71 -6.19 0.55
CA ILE A 80 -0.68 -6.73 1.91
C ILE A 80 0.73 -6.67 2.50
N VAL A 81 1.75 -7.08 1.73
CA VAL A 81 3.15 -7.06 2.18
C VAL A 81 3.64 -5.64 2.45
N LEU A 82 3.29 -4.66 1.62
CA LEU A 82 3.63 -3.26 1.86
C LEU A 82 2.88 -2.70 3.10
N ALA A 83 1.60 -3.01 3.27
CA ALA A 83 0.86 -2.62 4.47
C ALA A 83 1.47 -3.20 5.76
N CYS A 84 2.01 -4.42 5.71
CA CYS A 84 2.75 -5.03 6.81
C CYS A 84 4.02 -4.26 7.19
N ASN A 85 4.57 -3.48 6.26
CA ASN A 85 5.77 -2.68 6.42
C ASN A 85 5.44 -1.18 6.62
N ASN A 86 4.26 -0.88 7.15
CA ASN A 86 3.84 0.47 7.53
C ASN A 86 3.69 1.44 6.35
N TYR A 87 3.34 0.97 5.16
CA TYR A 87 2.95 1.84 4.03
C TYR A 87 1.42 2.02 3.99
N ARG A 88 0.96 3.22 3.61
CA ARG A 88 -0.47 3.49 3.31
C ARG A 88 -0.76 3.01 1.89
N ILE A 89 -1.65 2.04 1.72
CA ILE A 89 -1.94 1.46 0.40
C ILE A 89 -3.29 1.93 -0.09
N ILE A 90 -3.32 2.51 -1.29
CA ILE A 90 -4.54 2.90 -2.00
C ILE A 90 -4.68 1.97 -3.20
N ASP A 91 -5.62 1.04 -3.14
CA ASP A 91 -5.87 0.08 -4.22
C ASP A 91 -7.05 0.55 -5.08
N MET A 92 -6.78 0.84 -6.36
CA MET A 92 -7.79 1.26 -7.33
C MET A 92 -8.51 0.09 -8.02
N GLY A 93 -8.10 -1.15 -7.74
CA GLY A 93 -8.68 -2.34 -8.33
C GLY A 93 -8.14 -2.67 -9.71
N VAL A 94 -9.03 -3.07 -10.62
CA VAL A 94 -8.69 -3.62 -11.94
C VAL A 94 -9.27 -2.82 -13.09
N LYS A 95 -8.67 -2.97 -14.28
CA LYS A 95 -9.05 -2.26 -15.51
C LYS A 95 -9.05 -0.74 -15.35
N VAL A 96 -8.11 -0.20 -14.58
CA VAL A 96 -8.06 1.23 -14.26
C VAL A 96 -7.43 2.02 -15.40
N SER A 97 -8.02 3.16 -15.76
CA SER A 97 -7.47 4.03 -16.81
C SER A 97 -6.30 4.89 -16.29
N VAL A 98 -5.36 5.25 -17.17
CA VAL A 98 -4.23 6.12 -16.82
C VAL A 98 -4.68 7.46 -16.24
N THR A 99 -5.75 8.03 -16.77
CA THR A 99 -6.30 9.31 -16.34
C THR A 99 -6.79 9.23 -14.89
N ASP A 100 -7.49 8.15 -14.55
CA ASP A 100 -7.98 7.93 -13.18
C ASP A 100 -6.80 7.73 -12.22
N ILE A 101 -5.77 6.98 -12.64
CA ILE A 101 -4.54 6.77 -11.86
C ILE A 101 -3.87 8.11 -11.54
N ILE A 102 -3.66 8.96 -12.56
CA ILE A 102 -3.04 10.28 -12.38
C ILE A 102 -3.87 11.17 -11.45
N ASN A 103 -5.18 11.24 -11.69
CA ASN A 103 -6.08 12.08 -10.91
C ASN A 103 -6.07 11.64 -9.43
N LYS A 104 -6.19 10.34 -9.18
CA LYS A 104 -6.19 9.82 -7.81
C LYS A 104 -4.83 9.98 -7.13
N ALA A 105 -3.73 9.81 -7.87
CA ALA A 105 -2.39 10.03 -7.36
C ALA A 105 -2.16 11.49 -6.93
N LYS A 106 -2.68 12.45 -7.70
CA LYS A 106 -2.63 13.88 -7.38
C LYS A 106 -3.54 14.25 -6.20
N GLU A 107 -4.77 13.74 -6.19
CA GLU A 107 -5.75 13.96 -5.12
C GLU A 107 -5.21 13.48 -3.76
N GLU A 108 -4.64 12.28 -3.73
CA GLU A 108 -4.18 11.62 -2.50
C GLU A 108 -2.72 11.91 -2.15
N GLN A 109 -2.04 12.72 -2.97
CA GLN A 109 -0.61 13.05 -2.86
C GLN A 109 0.27 11.84 -2.58
N VAL A 110 0.17 10.82 -3.45
CA VAL A 110 0.86 9.55 -3.27
C VAL A 110 2.35 9.66 -3.59
N ASP A 111 3.18 8.92 -2.88
CA ASP A 111 4.63 8.96 -3.04
C ASP A 111 5.09 8.00 -4.15
N VAL A 112 4.36 6.90 -4.37
CA VAL A 112 4.69 5.86 -5.36
C VAL A 112 3.42 5.36 -6.06
N ILE A 113 3.51 5.14 -7.37
CA ILE A 113 2.48 4.46 -8.17
C ILE A 113 3.01 3.08 -8.58
N GLY A 114 2.26 2.04 -8.24
CA GLY A 114 2.50 0.65 -8.63
C GLY A 114 1.48 0.19 -9.68
N LEU A 115 1.96 -0.20 -10.86
CA LEU A 115 1.15 -0.77 -11.93
C LEU A 115 1.25 -2.30 -11.92
N SER A 116 0.10 -2.97 -12.00
CA SER A 116 0.01 -4.43 -12.10
C SER A 116 -0.54 -4.84 -13.47
N GLY A 117 0.01 -5.91 -14.03
CA GLY A 117 -0.42 -6.49 -15.29
C GLY A 117 0.18 -7.89 -15.47
N LEU A 118 -0.59 -8.79 -16.06
CA LEU A 118 -0.24 -10.20 -16.26
C LEU A 118 -0.18 -10.59 -17.74
N ILE A 119 -1.05 -10.01 -18.58
CA ILE A 119 -1.16 -10.40 -19.99
C ILE A 119 -0.27 -9.54 -20.88
N THR A 120 0.11 -10.04 -22.06
CA THR A 120 0.99 -9.33 -23.00
C THR A 120 0.49 -7.91 -23.35
N PRO A 121 -0.81 -7.66 -23.63
CA PRO A 121 -1.31 -6.31 -23.87
C PRO A 121 -1.11 -5.33 -22.70
N SER A 122 -0.97 -5.83 -21.47
CA SER A 122 -0.74 -5.01 -20.29
C SER A 122 0.62 -4.32 -20.32
N LEU A 123 1.61 -4.89 -21.01
CA LEU A 123 2.92 -4.26 -21.17
C LEU A 123 2.83 -2.99 -22.02
N ASP A 124 2.10 -3.04 -23.12
CA ASP A 124 1.89 -1.86 -23.98
C ASP A 124 1.14 -0.77 -23.22
N GLU A 125 0.14 -1.16 -22.43
CA GLU A 125 -0.60 -0.24 -21.56
C GLU A 125 0.30 0.37 -20.49
N MET A 126 1.20 -0.40 -19.84
CA MET A 126 2.17 0.14 -18.87
C MET A 126 3.13 1.16 -19.50
N VAL A 127 3.63 0.89 -20.71
CA VAL A 127 4.48 1.83 -21.45
C VAL A 127 3.71 3.10 -21.80
N PHE A 128 2.43 2.98 -22.19
CA PHE A 128 1.56 4.12 -22.40
C PHE A 128 1.36 4.95 -21.12
N ASN A 129 1.08 4.30 -19.98
CA ASN A 129 0.93 4.96 -18.68
C ASN A 129 2.19 5.74 -18.30
N ALA A 130 3.37 5.14 -18.43
CA ALA A 130 4.64 5.79 -18.15
C ALA A 130 4.87 7.05 -19.01
N LYS A 131 4.51 7.00 -20.30
CA LYS A 131 4.59 8.17 -21.19
C LYS A 131 3.64 9.29 -20.74
N GLU A 132 2.43 8.96 -20.33
CA GLU A 132 1.47 9.97 -19.84
C GLU A 132 1.90 10.58 -18.51
N PHE A 133 2.53 9.81 -17.61
CA PHE A 133 3.07 10.35 -16.36
C PHE A 133 4.14 11.43 -16.59
N THR A 134 4.96 11.30 -17.64
CA THR A 134 5.99 12.31 -17.96
C THR A 134 5.45 13.63 -18.53
N LYS A 135 4.18 13.67 -18.94
CA LYS A 135 3.53 14.86 -19.49
C LYS A 135 2.85 15.73 -18.44
N GLN A 136 2.86 15.30 -17.18
CA GLN A 136 2.14 15.89 -16.05
C GLN A 136 3.09 16.52 -15.03
#